data_AF-A0A920T1M6-F1
#
_entry.id   AF-A0A920T1M6-F1
#
_cell.length_a   1.000
_cell.length_b   1.000
_cell.length_c   1.000
_cell.angle_alpha   90.00
_cell.angle_beta   90.00
_cell.angle_gamma   90.00
#
_symmetry.space_group_name_H-M   'P 1'
#
loop_
_entity.id
_entity.type
_entity.pdbx_description
1 polymer ?
#
loop_
_entity_poly.entity_id
_entity_poly.type
_entity_poly.pdbx_seq_one_letter_code
_entity_poly.pdbx_strand_id
1 'polypeptide(L)' 'MQKLGYGKDYEYPHDKPDHFLKRGNLPEAIKNHRFYKPGNLGSEKVSRQRLTEWWGDRYKRE' A
#
# COMPACT_ATOMS: atom_id res chain seq x y z
N MET A 1 -11.73 -9.71 -23.39
CA MET A 1 -10.69 -9.21 -22.46
C MET A 1 -10.08 -10.27 -21.54
N GLN A 2 -10.78 -11.36 -21.18
CA GLN A 2 -10.21 -12.47 -20.39
C GLN A 2 -9.09 -13.28 -21.10
N LYS A 3 -8.99 -13.22 -22.43
CA LYS A 3 -8.02 -14.00 -23.22
C LYS A 3 -6.55 -13.53 -23.10
N LEU A 4 -6.29 -12.41 -22.44
CA LEU A 4 -4.94 -11.82 -22.30
C LEU A 4 -4.26 -12.12 -20.94
N GLY A 5 -4.85 -12.97 -20.10
CA GLY A 5 -4.24 -13.38 -18.83
C GLY A 5 -4.19 -12.30 -17.74
N TYR A 6 -4.86 -11.17 -17.93
CA TYR A 6 -4.98 -10.12 -16.92
C TYR A 6 -5.61 -10.67 -15.63
N GLY A 7 -4.92 -10.49 -14.51
CA GLY A 7 -5.43 -10.81 -13.18
C GLY A 7 -5.27 -12.27 -12.72
N LYS A 8 -4.59 -13.14 -13.48
CA LYS A 8 -4.34 -14.53 -13.05
C LYS A 8 -3.60 -14.62 -11.71
N ASP A 9 -2.70 -13.68 -11.46
CA ASP A 9 -1.91 -13.60 -10.22
C ASP A 9 -2.41 -12.44 -9.32
N TYR A 10 -3.68 -12.07 -9.44
CA TYR A 10 -4.26 -11.11 -8.51
C TYR A 10 -4.61 -11.80 -7.19
N GLU A 11 -3.83 -11.49 -6.17
CA GLU A 11 -4.13 -11.92 -4.81
C GLU A 11 -5.13 -10.95 -4.16
N TYR A 12 -6.22 -11.50 -3.62
CA TYR A 12 -7.23 -10.72 -2.95
C TYR A 12 -6.75 -10.35 -1.53
N PRO A 13 -6.61 -9.05 -1.18
CA PRO A 13 -6.05 -8.64 0.11
C PRO A 13 -6.87 -9.12 1.32
N HIS A 14 -8.18 -9.26 1.17
CA HIS A 14 -9.06 -9.70 2.26
C HIS A 14 -8.93 -11.19 2.61
N ASP A 15 -8.24 -11.99 1.79
CA ASP A 15 -7.95 -13.39 2.13
C ASP A 15 -6.63 -13.55 2.90
N LYS A 16 -5.86 -12.47 3.06
CA LYS A 16 -4.58 -12.48 3.78
C LYS A 16 -4.77 -12.12 5.26
N PRO A 17 -3.89 -12.60 6.15
CA PRO A 17 -3.89 -12.16 7.55
C PRO A 17 -3.78 -10.63 7.63
N ASP A 18 -4.52 -10.03 8.56
CA ASP A 18 -4.68 -8.57 8.72
C ASP A 18 -5.39 -7.85 7.56
N HIS A 19 -5.95 -8.61 6.60
CA HIS A 19 -6.55 -8.08 5.37
C HIS A 19 -5.59 -7.18 4.56
N PHE A 20 -4.28 -7.45 4.67
CA PHE A 20 -3.24 -6.66 4.04
C PHE A 20 -2.29 -7.53 3.21
N LEU A 21 -2.02 -7.07 1.99
CA LEU A 21 -1.04 -7.66 1.10
C LEU A 21 -0.04 -6.58 0.69
N LYS A 22 1.25 -6.80 0.98
CA LYS A 22 2.33 -5.89 0.63
C LYS A 22 2.71 -5.99 -0.85
N ARG A 23 1.81 -5.54 -1.73
CA ARG A 23 2.00 -5.52 -3.19
C ARG A 23 1.97 -4.09 -3.75
N GLY A 24 2.82 -3.81 -4.73
CA GLY A 24 2.79 -2.54 -5.47
C GLY A 24 1.55 -2.44 -6.36
N ASN A 25 0.76 -1.37 -6.19
CA ASN A 25 -0.41 -1.06 -7.01
C ASN A 25 -0.11 0.00 -8.10
N LEU A 26 1.10 0.54 -8.10
CA LEU A 26 1.53 1.57 -9.04
C LEU A 26 2.27 0.93 -10.23
N PRO A 27 2.16 1.52 -11.44
CA PRO A 27 3.00 1.14 -12.58
C PRO A 27 4.49 1.24 -12.24
N GLU A 28 5.30 0.44 -12.91
CA GLU A 28 6.74 0.37 -12.65
C GLU A 28 7.43 1.74 -12.70
N ALA A 29 7.05 2.59 -13.66
CA ALA A 29 7.60 3.92 -13.85
C ALA A 29 7.45 4.85 -12.62
N ILE A 30 6.44 4.60 -11.78
CA ILE A 30 6.13 5.42 -10.60
C ILE A 30 6.02 4.61 -9.32
N LYS A 31 6.54 3.37 -9.29
CA LYS A 31 6.40 2.45 -8.15
C LYS A 31 6.91 3.01 -6.82
N ASN A 32 7.91 3.89 -6.88
CA ASN A 32 8.52 4.54 -5.72
C ASN A 32 7.94 5.92 -5.41
N HIS A 33 7.03 6.43 -6.24
CA HIS A 33 6.43 7.74 -6.00
C HIS A 33 5.50 7.72 -4.77
N ARG A 34 5.48 8.83 -4.03
CA ARG A 34 4.65 8.98 -2.82
C ARG A 34 3.80 10.23 -2.92
N PHE A 35 2.51 10.01 -3.20
CA PHE A 35 1.52 11.09 -3.33
C PHE A 35 1.02 11.60 -1.98
N TYR A 36 0.85 10.71 -0.99
CA TYR A 36 0.35 11.07 0.34
C TYR A 36 1.47 11.02 1.39
N LYS A 37 1.59 12.11 2.15
CA LYS A 37 2.48 12.24 3.31
C LYS A 37 1.62 12.67 4.49
N PRO A 38 1.22 11.75 5.39
CA PRO A 38 0.37 12.11 6.53
C PRO A 38 1.10 13.15 7.39
N GLY A 39 0.38 14.20 7.81
CA GLY A 39 0.85 15.18 8.79
C GLY A 39 0.79 14.65 10.23
N ASN A 40 0.84 15.56 11.20
CA ASN A 40 0.93 15.22 12.63
C ASN A 40 -0.37 15.43 13.41
N LEU A 41 -1.39 16.02 12.78
CA LEU A 41 -2.55 16.54 13.49
C LEU A 41 -3.71 15.55 13.41
N GLY A 42 -4.35 15.32 14.56
CA GLY A 42 -5.55 14.50 14.66
C GLY A 42 -5.40 13.12 14.01
N SER A 43 -6.35 12.78 13.13
CA SER A 43 -6.46 11.48 12.48
C SER A 43 -5.25 11.10 11.63
N GLU A 44 -4.48 12.07 11.12
CA GLU A 44 -3.31 11.77 10.29
C GLU A 44 -2.21 11.04 11.06
N LYS A 45 -2.15 11.22 12.39
CA LYS A 45 -1.23 10.47 13.26
C LYS A 45 -1.57 8.97 13.23
N VAL A 46 -2.86 8.63 13.30
CA VAL A 46 -3.35 7.24 13.23
C VAL A 46 -3.12 6.67 11.84
N SER A 47 -3.41 7.44 10.79
CA SER A 47 -3.12 7.03 9.42
C SER A 47 -1.64 6.75 9.21
N ARG A 48 -0.74 7.58 9.76
CA ARG A 48 0.71 7.32 9.70
C ARG A 48 1.08 6.03 10.42
N GLN A 49 0.57 5.81 11.63
CA GLN A 49 0.88 4.60 12.39
C GLN A 49 0.53 3.35 11.58
N ARG A 50 -0.70 3.29 11.04
CA ARG A 50 -1.16 2.16 10.22
C ARG A 50 -0.35 1.99 8.94
N LEU A 51 -0.02 3.10 8.26
CA LEU A 51 0.84 3.06 7.08
C LEU A 51 2.26 2.56 7.39
N THR A 52 2.80 2.90 8.56
CA THR A 52 4.10 2.39 9.04
C THR A 52 4.02 0.92 9.41
N GLU A 53 2.94 0.44 10.03
CA GLU A 53 2.73 -0.99 10.32
C GLU A 53 2.73 -1.83 9.03
N TRP A 54 2.04 -1.36 8.00
CA TRP A 54 1.92 -2.05 6.72
C TRP A 54 3.15 -1.93 5.80
N TRP A 55 3.78 -0.75 5.75
CA TRP A 55 4.82 -0.44 4.76
C TRP A 55 6.19 -0.18 5.35
N GLY A 56 6.33 -0.19 6.68
CA GLY A 56 7.60 -0.03 7.40
C GLY A 56 8.26 1.30 7.12
N ASP A 57 9.54 1.24 6.74
CA ASP A 57 10.41 2.41 6.49
C ASP A 57 9.85 3.36 5.41
N ARG A 58 8.94 2.88 4.56
CA ARG A 58 8.24 3.74 3.61
C ARG A 58 7.44 4.84 4.30
N TYR A 59 6.98 4.67 5.53
CA TYR A 59 6.27 5.74 6.26
C TYR A 59 6.84 6.02 7.65
N LYS A 60 7.99 5.42 8.00
CA LYS A 60 8.75 5.85 9.17
C LYS A 60 9.14 7.32 9.04
N ARG A 61 9.11 8.02 10.16
CA ARG A 61 9.64 9.38 10.27
C ARG A 61 11.16 9.34 10.13
N GLU A 62 11.70 10.35 9.47
CA GLU A 62 13.07 10.81 9.70
C GLU A 62 13.17 11.44 11.10
#